data_AF-A0A9W7XI44-F1
#
_entry.id   AF-A0A9W7XI44-F1
#
_cell.length_a   1.000
_cell.length_b   1.000
_cell.length_c   1.000
_cell.angle_alpha   90.00
_cell.angle_beta   90.00
_cell.angle_gamma   90.00
#
_symmetry.space_group_name_H-M   'P 1'
#
loop_
_entity.id
_entity.type
_entity.pdbx_description
1 polymer ?
#
loop_
_entity_poly.entity_id
_entity_poly.type
_entity_poly.pdbx_seq_one_letter_code
_entity_poly.pdbx_strand_id
1 'polypeptide(L)'
;MFDVAALFQTCAGFILTALCWGFTNPFIKRGSEGLEKIKRDSWLGQTLAEAYFLFTNWKYVVPLAINLSGSAVYYYTLSSAEITIAVPITNSLTLIFTLLAGTLLGEPAPTRKELIGMFLVVSGVALCITS
;
A
#
# COMPACT_ATOMS: atom_id res chain seq x y z
N MET A 1 22.30 -20.13 16.42
CA MET A 1 22.43 -20.13 14.95
C MET A 1 21.27 -19.28 14.46
N PHE A 2 21.54 -18.05 13.98
CA PHE A 2 20.50 -17.22 13.39
C PHE A 2 19.88 -18.01 12.24
N ASP A 3 18.58 -18.25 12.28
CA ASP A 3 17.88 -18.99 11.24
C ASP A 3 17.76 -18.07 10.02
N VAL A 4 18.82 -18.04 9.19
CA VAL A 4 18.92 -17.20 7.99
C VAL A 4 17.70 -17.41 7.07
N ALA A 5 17.14 -18.62 7.08
CA ALA A 5 15.91 -18.96 6.38
C ALA A 5 14.69 -18.18 6.92
N ALA A 6 14.53 -18.08 8.24
CA ALA A 6 13.44 -17.32 8.85
C ALA A 6 13.57 -15.82 8.59
N LEU A 7 14.79 -15.28 8.66
CA LEU A 7 15.04 -13.87 8.31
C LEU A 7 14.68 -13.59 6.85
N PHE A 8 15.11 -14.46 5.92
CA PHE A 8 14.79 -14.32 4.50
C PHE A 8 13.27 -14.39 4.25
N GLN A 9 12.57 -15.31 4.90
CA GLN A 9 11.10 -15.43 4.81
C GLN A 9 10.40 -14.17 5.30
N THR A 10 10.84 -13.61 6.44
CA THR A 10 10.30 -12.37 6.99
C THR A 10 10.50 -11.18 6.06
N CYS A 11 11.72 -11.00 5.55
CA CYS A 11 12.02 -9.94 4.58
C CYS A 11 11.19 -10.08 3.30
N ALA A 12 11.11 -11.30 2.75
CA ALA A 12 10.30 -11.58 1.57
C ALA A 12 8.80 -11.30 1.81
N GLY A 13 8.28 -11.65 2.99
CA GLY A 13 6.90 -11.39 3.40
C GLY A 13 6.57 -9.90 3.49
N PHE A 14 7.46 -9.09 4.07
CA PHE A 14 7.28 -7.63 4.11
C PHE A 14 7.41 -6.98 2.74
N ILE A 15 8.35 -7.44 1.90
CA ILE A 15 8.47 -6.96 0.51
C ILE A 15 7.20 -7.28 -0.26
N LEU A 16 6.70 -8.52 -0.15
CA LEU A 16 5.49 -8.94 -0.85
C LEU A 16 4.25 -8.16 -0.37
N THR A 17 4.11 -7.96 0.94
CA THR A 17 3.05 -7.12 1.51
C THR A 17 3.11 -5.70 0.95
N ALA A 18 4.29 -5.09 1.02
CA ALA A 18 4.49 -3.73 0.55
C ALA A 18 4.28 -3.61 -0.96
N LEU A 19 4.59 -4.63 -1.75
CA LEU A 19 4.26 -4.69 -3.17
C LEU A 19 2.75 -4.74 -3.36
N CYS A 20 2.04 -5.65 -2.68
CA CYS A 20 0.59 -5.78 -2.77
C CYS A 20 -0.13 -4.48 -2.40
N TRP A 21 0.28 -3.80 -1.33
CA TRP A 21 -0.29 -2.51 -0.94
C TRP A 21 0.16 -1.38 -1.84
N GLY A 22 1.47 -1.23 -2.03
CA GLY A 22 2.04 -0.11 -2.74
C GLY A 22 1.62 -0.07 -4.19
N PHE A 23 1.72 -1.20 -4.90
CA PHE A 23 1.34 -1.22 -6.31
C PHE A 23 -0.15 -1.05 -6.54
N THR A 24 -1.01 -1.49 -5.63
CA THR A 24 -2.46 -1.40 -5.86
C THR A 24 -3.01 -0.01 -5.55
N ASN A 25 -2.40 0.74 -4.64
CA ASN A 25 -2.88 2.06 -4.20
C ASN A 25 -3.13 3.05 -5.36
N PRO A 26 -2.22 3.24 -6.34
CA PRO A 26 -2.49 4.11 -7.48
C PRO A 26 -3.58 3.58 -8.42
N PHE A 27 -3.70 2.25 -8.57
CA PHE A 27 -4.77 1.65 -9.38
C PHE A 27 -6.14 1.80 -8.70
N ILE A 28 -6.20 1.68 -7.37
CA ILE A 28 -7.41 1.95 -6.57
C ILE A 28 -7.83 3.40 -6.78
N LYS A 29 -6.89 4.35 -6.64
CA LYS A 29 -7.13 5.78 -6.88
C LYS A 29 -7.70 6.03 -8.28
N ARG A 30 -7.10 5.41 -9.32
CA ARG A 30 -7.56 5.51 -10.70
C ARG A 30 -8.91 4.82 -10.94
N GLY A 31 -9.16 3.69 -10.29
CA GLY A 31 -10.43 2.96 -10.32
C GLY A 31 -11.57 3.71 -9.64
N SER A 32 -11.24 4.62 -8.73
CA SER A 32 -12.19 5.52 -8.08
C SER A 32 -12.49 6.79 -8.89
N GLU A 33 -11.80 7.03 -10.01
CA GLU A 33 -12.08 8.20 -10.86
C GLU A 33 -13.53 8.17 -11.37
N GLY A 34 -14.26 9.27 -11.16
CA GLY A 34 -15.67 9.39 -11.55
C GLY A 34 -16.68 9.20 -10.42
N LEU A 35 -16.24 8.76 -9.22
CA LEU A 35 -17.08 8.75 -8.01
C LEU A 35 -17.71 10.13 -7.73
N GLU A 36 -16.91 11.19 -7.87
CA GLU A 36 -17.33 12.57 -7.62
C GLU A 36 -18.49 13.05 -8.51
N LYS A 37 -18.75 12.35 -9.62
CA LYS A 37 -19.84 12.66 -10.55
C LYS A 37 -21.18 12.08 -10.08
N ILE A 38 -21.17 11.13 -9.14
CA ILE A 38 -22.37 10.55 -8.56
C ILE A 38 -22.91 11.56 -7.55
N LYS A 39 -24.13 12.04 -7.74
CA LYS A 39 -24.81 12.90 -6.76
C LYS A 39 -26.24 12.43 -6.55
N ARG A 40 -26.64 12.29 -5.30
CA ARG A 40 -27.96 11.90 -4.82
C ARG A 40 -28.35 12.80 -3.65
N ASP A 41 -29.64 13.09 -3.55
CA ASP A 41 -30.17 14.00 -2.52
C ASP A 41 -30.20 13.38 -1.11
N SER A 42 -30.06 12.05 -1.01
CA SER A 42 -30.03 11.34 0.27
C SER A 42 -28.65 10.77 0.57
N TRP A 43 -28.22 10.87 1.82
CA TRP A 43 -26.93 10.33 2.28
C TRP A 43 -26.81 8.81 2.02
N LEU A 44 -27.84 8.03 2.39
CA LEU A 44 -27.87 6.59 2.13
C LEU A 44 -27.85 6.26 0.63
N GLY A 45 -28.62 7.01 -0.17
CA GLY A 45 -28.65 6.82 -1.61
C GLY A 45 -27.32 7.17 -2.29
N GLN A 46 -26.61 8.18 -1.77
CA GLN A 46 -25.28 8.55 -2.22
C GLN A 46 -24.29 7.43 -1.93
N THR A 47 -24.19 6.98 -0.66
CA THR A 47 -23.24 5.93 -0.26
C THR A 47 -23.49 4.61 -0.99
N LEU A 48 -24.75 4.20 -1.17
CA LEU A 48 -25.07 2.99 -1.92
C LEU A 48 -24.73 3.12 -3.42
N ALA A 49 -24.98 4.29 -4.03
CA ALA A 49 -24.65 4.51 -5.43
C ALA A 49 -23.12 4.55 -5.67
N GLU A 50 -22.38 5.20 -4.78
CA GLU A 50 -20.92 5.22 -4.77
C GLU A 50 -20.34 3.81 -4.57
N ALA A 51 -20.84 3.07 -3.59
CA ALA A 51 -20.43 1.69 -3.35
C ALA A 51 -20.74 0.81 -4.56
N TYR A 52 -21.93 0.91 -5.13
CA TYR A 52 -22.31 0.16 -6.33
C TYR A 52 -21.38 0.47 -7.51
N PHE A 53 -21.04 1.74 -7.74
CA PHE A 53 -20.08 2.13 -8.78
C PHE A 53 -18.71 1.49 -8.56
N LEU A 54 -18.21 1.53 -7.32
CA LEU A 54 -16.92 0.92 -6.98
C LEU A 54 -16.91 -0.60 -7.16
N PHE A 55 -17.94 -1.28 -6.65
CA PHE A 55 -18.04 -2.74 -6.74
C PHE A 55 -18.33 -3.25 -8.16
N THR A 56 -18.89 -2.42 -9.04
CA THR A 56 -19.06 -2.77 -10.46
C THR A 56 -17.85 -2.42 -11.31
N ASN A 57 -16.93 -1.59 -10.82
CA ASN A 57 -15.70 -1.25 -11.53
C ASN A 57 -14.60 -2.28 -11.26
N TRP A 58 -14.35 -3.17 -12.22
CA TRP A 58 -13.29 -4.18 -12.12
C TRP A 58 -11.89 -3.56 -11.93
N LYS A 59 -11.66 -2.35 -12.44
CA LYS A 59 -10.39 -1.62 -12.26
C LYS A 59 -10.17 -1.16 -10.82
N TYR A 60 -11.20 -1.18 -9.99
CA TYR A 60 -11.12 -0.92 -8.56
C TYR A 60 -11.12 -2.23 -7.76
N VAL A 61 -12.05 -3.15 -8.07
CA VAL A 61 -12.23 -4.40 -7.32
C VAL A 61 -10.98 -5.29 -7.38
N VAL A 62 -10.34 -5.42 -8.55
CA VAL A 62 -9.16 -6.28 -8.69
C VAL A 62 -7.98 -5.76 -7.86
N PRO A 63 -7.58 -4.47 -7.96
CA PRO A 63 -6.57 -3.90 -7.08
C PRO A 63 -6.95 -3.97 -5.59
N LEU A 64 -8.22 -3.74 -5.24
CA LEU A 64 -8.67 -3.84 -3.85
C LEU A 64 -8.53 -5.25 -3.29
N ALA A 65 -8.88 -6.29 -4.07
CA ALA A 65 -8.72 -7.67 -3.65
C ALA A 65 -7.25 -8.03 -3.42
N ILE A 66 -6.35 -7.58 -4.30
CA ILE A 66 -4.90 -7.76 -4.12
C ILE A 66 -4.41 -6.99 -2.88
N ASN A 67 -4.89 -5.77 -2.67
CA ASN A 67 -4.55 -4.96 -1.50
C ASN A 67 -4.93 -5.67 -0.19
N LEU A 68 -6.16 -6.20 -0.11
CA LEU A 68 -6.65 -6.98 1.03
C LEU A 68 -5.86 -8.27 1.24
N SER A 69 -5.43 -8.94 0.15
CA SER A 69 -4.58 -10.12 0.24
C SER A 69 -3.22 -9.82 0.86
N GLY A 70 -2.68 -8.61 0.63
CA GLY A 70 -1.46 -8.14 1.27
C GLY A 70 -1.54 -8.17 2.80
N SER A 71 -2.72 -7.88 3.38
CA SER A 71 -2.92 -7.95 4.82
C SER A 71 -2.83 -9.37 5.38
N ALA A 72 -3.23 -10.39 4.61
CA ALA A 72 -3.06 -11.79 5.02
C ALA A 72 -1.59 -12.19 5.06
N VAL A 73 -0.82 -11.80 4.03
CA VAL A 73 0.65 -12.00 3.99
C VAL A 73 1.32 -11.27 5.14
N TYR A 74 0.91 -10.03 5.40
CA TYR A 74 1.43 -9.22 6.50
C TYR A 74 1.21 -9.89 7.85
N TYR A 75 -0.02 -10.34 8.12
CA TYR A 75 -0.37 -10.97 9.38
C TYR A 75 0.40 -12.28 9.61
N TYR A 76 0.56 -13.08 8.56
CA TYR A 76 1.39 -14.28 8.61
C TYR A 76 2.85 -13.95 8.93
N THR A 77 3.40 -12.93 8.28
CA THR A 77 4.80 -12.49 8.46
C THR A 77 5.02 -11.90 9.86
N LEU A 78 4.02 -11.20 10.39
CA LEU A 78 4.05 -10.60 11.73
C LEU A 78 4.12 -11.64 12.85
N SER A 79 3.67 -12.87 12.60
CA SER A 79 3.80 -13.98 13.56
C SER A 79 5.27 -14.32 13.88
N SER A 80 6.21 -13.91 13.02
CA SER A 80 7.64 -14.24 13.13
C SER A 80 8.54 -13.01 13.33
N ALA A 81 7.96 -11.81 13.45
CA ALA A 81 8.69 -10.55 13.51
C ALA A 81 8.08 -9.59 14.53
N GLU A 82 8.93 -8.77 15.16
CA GLU A 82 8.44 -7.77 16.12
C GLU A 82 7.65 -6.66 15.42
N ILE A 83 6.42 -6.44 15.90
CA ILE A 83 5.47 -5.48 15.33
C ILE A 83 6.07 -4.07 15.23
N THR A 84 6.84 -3.68 16.26
CA THR A 84 7.50 -2.37 16.37
C THR A 84 8.46 -2.08 15.21
N ILE A 85 9.10 -3.11 14.65
CA ILE A 85 10.04 -2.99 13.52
C ILE A 85 9.33 -3.28 12.19
N ALA A 86 8.40 -4.24 12.19
CA ALA A 86 7.64 -4.66 11.01
C ALA A 86 6.80 -3.53 10.40
N VAL A 87 6.08 -2.78 11.24
CA VAL A 87 5.15 -1.73 10.79
C VAL A 87 5.89 -0.59 10.07
N PRO A 88 6.95 0.02 10.67
CA PRO A 88 7.67 1.10 10.01
C PRO A 88 8.34 0.67 8.70
N ILE A 89 8.98 -0.50 8.67
CA ILE A 89 9.65 -1.02 7.46
C ILE A 89 8.63 -1.21 6.34
N THR A 90 7.53 -1.93 6.61
CA THR A 90 6.53 -2.26 5.60
C THR A 90 5.86 -1.00 5.06
N ASN A 91 5.58 -0.01 5.92
CA ASN A 91 5.00 1.27 5.50
C ASN A 91 5.96 2.09 4.62
N SER A 92 7.24 2.18 4.99
CA SER A 92 8.24 2.86 4.15
C SER A 92 8.38 2.20 2.78
N LEU A 93 8.41 0.86 2.74
CA LEU A 93 8.53 0.11 1.50
C LEU A 93 7.26 0.24 0.63
N THR A 94 6.09 0.27 1.26
CA THR A 94 4.80 0.53 0.61
C THR A 94 4.78 1.90 -0.07
N LEU A 95 5.34 2.93 0.59
CA LEU A 95 5.46 4.27 0.02
C LEU A 95 6.34 4.26 -1.26
N ILE A 96 7.47 3.58 -1.22
CA ILE A 96 8.38 3.43 -2.37
C ILE A 96 7.65 2.77 -3.53
N PHE A 97 6.99 1.64 -3.28
CA PHE A 97 6.25 0.92 -4.31
C PHE A 97 5.03 1.69 -4.83
N THR A 98 4.35 2.46 -3.99
CA THR A 98 3.25 3.35 -4.40
C THR A 98 3.72 4.37 -5.42
N LEU A 99 4.88 5.00 -5.17
CA LEU A 99 5.43 5.99 -6.08
C LEU A 99 5.93 5.35 -7.37
N LEU A 100 6.59 4.19 -7.30
CA LEU A 100 6.99 3.43 -8.48
C LEU A 100 5.78 3.03 -9.34
N ALA A 101 4.70 2.56 -8.73
CA ALA A 101 3.48 2.21 -9.44
C ALA A 101 2.79 3.43 -10.06
N GLY A 102 2.77 4.57 -9.35
CA GLY A 102 2.26 5.84 -9.87
C GLY A 102 3.01 6.28 -11.12
N THR A 103 4.35 6.27 -11.08
CA THR A 103 5.16 6.65 -12.25
C THR A 103 5.00 5.68 -13.42
N LEU A 104 4.90 4.37 -13.15
CA LEU A 104 4.61 3.36 -14.18
C LEU A 104 3.24 3.53 -14.82
N LEU A 105 2.26 4.08 -14.08
CA LEU A 105 0.93 4.38 -14.59
C LEU A 105 0.84 5.71 -15.36
N GLY A 106 1.95 6.44 -15.45
CA GLY A 106 2.05 7.74 -16.13
C GLY A 106 1.74 8.94 -15.24
N GLU A 107 1.67 8.76 -13.91
CA GLU A 107 1.72 9.91 -12.99
C GLU A 107 3.09 10.61 -13.10
N PRO A 108 3.17 11.93 -12.88
CA PRO A 108 4.43 12.65 -12.93
C PRO A 108 5.45 12.04 -11.96
N ALA A 109 6.71 11.96 -12.42
CA ALA A 109 7.80 11.46 -11.60
C ALA A 109 7.90 12.23 -10.28
N PRO A 110 8.28 11.56 -9.17
CA PRO A 110 8.38 12.20 -7.87
C PRO A 110 9.34 13.39 -7.94
N THR A 111 8.89 14.51 -7.41
CA THR A 111 9.66 15.75 -7.29
C THR A 111 10.85 15.55 -6.35
N ARG A 112 11.87 16.42 -6.44
CA ARG A 112 13.02 16.38 -5.53
C ARG A 112 12.60 16.46 -4.06
N LYS A 113 11.51 17.18 -3.75
CA LYS A 113 10.98 17.30 -2.39
C LYS A 113 10.40 15.98 -1.89
N GLU A 114 9.66 15.26 -2.74
CA GLU A 114 9.10 13.94 -2.41
C GLU A 114 10.20 12.89 -2.23
N LEU A 115 11.26 12.93 -3.06
CA LEU A 115 12.43 12.07 -2.89
C LEU A 115 13.18 12.34 -1.58
N ILE A 116 13.37 13.61 -1.21
CA ILE A 116 13.98 13.99 0.08
C ILE A 116 13.08 13.52 1.24
N GLY A 117 11.77 13.70 1.13
CA GLY A 117 10.81 13.22 2.14
C GLY A 117 10.87 11.70 2.31
N MET A 118 10.92 10.96 1.21
CA MET A 118 11.08 9.50 1.24
C MET A 118 12.40 9.08 1.89
N PHE A 119 13.51 9.72 1.51
CA PHE A 119 14.81 9.45 2.12
C PHE A 119 14.79 9.71 3.63
N LEU A 120 14.16 10.80 4.06
CA LEU A 120 14.03 11.15 5.48
C LEU A 120 13.18 10.13 6.24
N VAL A 121 12.06 9.68 5.66
CA VAL A 121 11.22 8.63 6.25
C VAL A 121 11.99 7.32 6.40
N VAL A 122 12.67 6.86 5.34
CA VAL A 122 13.46 5.63 5.37
C VAL A 122 14.60 5.74 6.39
N SER A 123 15.28 6.88 6.43
CA SER A 123 16.36 7.14 7.40
C SER A 123 15.85 7.18 8.83
N GLY A 124 14.69 7.81 9.07
CA GLY A 124 14.06 7.85 10.39
C GLY A 124 13.66 6.45 10.88
N VAL A 125 13.09 5.62 10.00
CA VAL A 125 12.78 4.22 10.30
C VAL A 125 14.04 3.42 10.60
N ALA A 126 15.11 3.58 9.80
CA ALA A 126 16.38 2.94 10.05
C ALA A 126 16.95 3.31 11.43
N LEU A 127 16.89 4.60 11.80
CA LEU A 127 17.29 5.07 13.12
C LEU A 127 16.47 4.43 14.24
N CYS A 128 15.14 4.34 14.09
CA CYS A 128 14.26 3.68 15.07
C CYS A 128 14.58 2.19 15.28
N ILE A 129 15.14 1.51 14.27
CA ILE A 129 15.51 0.09 14.36
C ILE A 129 16.89 -0.08 15.02
N THR A 130 17.79 0.89 14.82
CA THR A 130 19.15 0.84 15.37
C THR A 130 19.28 1.35 16.81
N SER A 131 18.24 2.00 17.33
CA SER A 131 18.19 2.56 18.69
C SER A 131 17.72 1.54 19.71
#